data_AF-A0A925S6P9-F1
#
_entry.id   AF-A0A925S6P9-F1
#
_cell.length_a   1.000
_cell.length_b   1.000
_cell.length_c   1.000
_cell.angle_alpha   90.00
_cell.angle_beta   90.00
_cell.angle_gamma   90.00
#
_symmetry.space_group_name_H-M   'P 1'
#
loop_
_entity.id
_entity.type
_entity.pdbx_description
1 polymer ?
#
loop_
_entity_poly.entity_id
_entity_poly.type
_entity_poly.pdbx_seq_one_letter_code
_entity_poly.pdbx_strand_id
1 'polypeptide(L)'
;MNVKALRITSFDDSFPVRAAISPFGKWLAVIYSDSRLKLFLVSEKDGQVNLMADKNWFSGVNDVAFSADPGSGKVTEMALATNEGITRVNLISRESLKPVTSAGARSISYSGAFAILGLENGSFQIWRLDSEPRLVQETATGHASAITTSRANRSGEVYLIDEG
;
A
#
# COMPACT_ATOMS: atom_id res chain seq x y z
N MET A 1 2.44 0.28 30.69
CA MET A 1 2.63 0.66 29.28
C MET A 1 1.60 1.72 28.96
N ASN A 2 2.01 2.98 28.75
CA ASN A 2 1.08 4.04 28.36
C ASN A 2 0.88 3.99 26.85
N VAL A 3 -0.30 3.56 26.40
CA VAL A 3 -0.70 3.62 25.00
C VAL A 3 -1.15 5.05 24.72
N LYS A 4 -0.46 5.76 23.83
CA LYS A 4 -0.88 7.07 23.35
C LYS A 4 -1.63 6.90 22.04
N ALA A 5 -2.89 7.33 22.02
CA ALA A 5 -3.70 7.37 20.82
C ALA A 5 -3.44 8.68 20.07
N LEU A 6 -3.01 8.57 18.81
CA LEU A 6 -3.02 9.70 17.89
C LEU A 6 -4.42 9.81 17.28
N ARG A 7 -5.08 10.96 17.45
CA ARG A 7 -6.36 11.24 16.80
C ARG A 7 -6.13 12.20 15.65
N ILE A 8 -6.45 11.77 14.43
CA ILE A 8 -6.51 12.65 13.26
C ILE A 8 -7.92 13.24 13.22
N THR A 9 -8.05 14.54 13.46
CA THR A 9 -9.35 15.21 13.67
C THR A 9 -9.83 16.05 12.50
N SER A 10 -8.99 16.26 11.48
CA SER A 10 -9.37 17.00 10.28
C SER A 10 -8.98 16.20 9.06
N PHE A 11 -10.00 15.77 8.34
CA PHE A 11 -9.90 15.27 6.97
C PHE A 11 -10.46 16.38 6.06
N ASP A 12 -10.01 16.44 4.81
CA ASP A 12 -10.62 17.33 3.80
C ASP A 12 -12.10 16.94 3.59
N ASP A 13 -12.76 17.48 2.57
CA ASP A 13 -14.15 17.14 2.17
C ASP A 13 -14.39 15.64 1.81
N SER A 14 -13.34 14.82 1.89
CA SER A 14 -13.34 13.37 1.68
C SER A 14 -12.93 12.65 2.97
N PHE A 15 -13.58 11.53 3.30
CA PHE A 15 -13.25 10.75 4.51
C PHE A 15 -12.21 9.66 4.20
N PRO A 16 -11.36 9.27 5.17
CA PRO A 16 -10.39 8.20 4.99
C PRO A 16 -11.09 6.84 4.90
N VAL A 17 -10.66 5.99 3.97
CA VAL A 17 -11.19 4.63 3.76
C VAL A 17 -10.15 3.54 4.00
N ARG A 18 -8.87 3.84 3.82
CA ARG A 18 -7.76 2.93 4.13
C ARG A 18 -6.57 3.69 4.67
N ALA A 19 -5.74 3.01 5.44
CA ALA A 19 -4.47 3.52 5.89
C ALA A 19 -3.41 2.42 5.98
N ALA A 20 -2.16 2.78 5.73
CA ALA A 20 -1.00 1.93 5.96
C ALA A 20 0.09 2.70 6.69
N ILE A 21 0.68 2.08 7.69
CA ILE A 21 1.87 2.61 8.36
C ILE A 21 3.10 1.89 7.81
N SER A 22 4.16 2.63 7.54
CA SER A 22 5.40 2.03 7.06
C SER A 22 6.10 1.22 8.15
N PRO A 23 6.94 0.24 7.77
CA PRO A 23 7.87 -0.37 8.69
C PRO A 23 8.66 0.73 9.43
N PHE A 24 8.76 0.61 10.75
CA PHE A 24 9.38 1.62 11.64
C PHE A 24 8.57 2.91 11.86
N GLY A 25 7.35 3.00 11.33
CA GLY A 25 6.39 4.03 11.74
C GLY A 25 6.68 5.44 11.24
N LYS A 26 7.63 5.62 10.31
CA LYS A 26 8.04 6.95 9.82
C LYS A 26 7.03 7.58 8.85
N TRP A 27 6.23 6.75 8.18
CA TRP A 27 5.29 7.19 7.16
C TRP A 27 3.91 6.61 7.44
N LEU A 28 2.88 7.41 7.21
CA LEU A 28 1.48 7.00 7.20
C LEU A 28 0.91 7.38 5.84
N ALA A 29 0.44 6.40 5.08
CA ALA A 29 -0.36 6.64 3.89
C ALA A 29 -1.85 6.55 4.27
N VAL A 30 -2.64 7.51 3.81
CA VAL A 30 -4.10 7.52 3.98
C VAL A 30 -4.73 7.65 2.61
N ILE A 31 -5.60 6.70 2.28
CA ILE A 31 -6.43 6.73 1.07
C ILE A 31 -7.81 7.21 1.46
N TYR A 32 -8.33 8.15 0.68
CA TYR A 32 -9.62 8.80 0.90
C TYR A 32 -10.69 8.23 -0.02
N SER A 33 -11.97 8.49 0.31
CA SER A 33 -13.13 8.03 -0.45
C SER A 33 -13.15 8.47 -1.91
N ASP A 34 -12.42 9.52 -2.27
CA ASP A 34 -12.24 9.99 -3.64
C ASP A 34 -10.96 9.45 -4.31
N SER A 35 -10.42 8.35 -3.77
CA SER A 35 -9.24 7.63 -4.28
C SER A 35 -7.94 8.45 -4.28
N ARG A 36 -7.90 9.60 -3.59
CA ARG A 36 -6.65 10.32 -3.35
C ARG A 36 -5.86 9.64 -2.23
N LEU A 37 -4.55 9.56 -2.41
CA LEU A 37 -3.61 9.17 -1.38
C LEU A 37 -2.87 10.41 -0.86
N LYS A 38 -2.86 10.58 0.46
CA LYS A 38 -1.96 11.50 1.17
C LYS A 38 -0.92 10.71 1.94
N LEU A 39 0.31 11.19 1.91
CA LEU A 39 1.41 10.65 2.68
C LEU A 39 1.75 11.63 3.80
N PHE A 40 1.90 11.11 5.01
CA PHE A 40 2.25 11.89 6.18
C PHE A 40 3.59 11.42 6.71
N LEU A 41 4.49 12.37 6.95
CA LEU A 41 5.66 12.10 7.78
C LEU A 41 5.20 12.02 9.23
N VAL A 42 5.50 10.91 9.86
CA VAL A 42 5.22 10.66 11.28
C VAL A 42 6.49 10.97 12.05
N SER A 43 6.39 11.86 13.03
CA SER A 43 7.48 12.19 13.94
C SER A 43 6.96 12.23 15.36
N GLU A 44 7.79 11.82 16.32
CA GLU A 44 7.49 11.98 17.73
C GLU A 44 8.38 13.08 18.30
N LYS A 45 7.77 14.07 18.96
CA LYS A 45 8.49 15.10 19.71
C LYS A 45 7.78 15.33 21.03
N ASP A 46 8.53 15.32 22.14
CA ASP A 46 8.01 15.52 23.49
C ASP A 46 6.83 14.60 23.85
N GLY A 47 6.85 13.38 23.28
CA GLY A 47 5.80 12.39 23.47
C GLY A 47 4.49 12.69 22.72
N GLN A 48 4.49 13.58 21.74
CA GLN A 48 3.39 13.83 20.81
C GLN A 48 3.77 13.39 19.40
N VAL A 49 2.87 12.69 18.72
CA VAL A 49 3.04 12.32 17.32
C VAL A 49 2.54 13.46 16.44
N ASN A 50 3.42 13.99 15.60
CA ASN A 50 3.12 15.01 14.61
C ASN A 50 3.01 14.37 13.23
N LEU A 51 1.95 14.71 12.50
CA LEU A 51 1.75 14.35 11.10
C LEU A 51 1.95 15.58 10.23
N MET A 52 2.95 15.55 9.37
CA MET A 52 3.13 16.58 8.35
C MET A 52 2.62 16.01 7.02
N ALA A 53 1.51 16.54 6.54
CA ALA A 53 0.94 16.14 5.25
C ALA A 53 1.87 16.59 4.13
N ASP A 54 2.34 15.64 3.34
CA ASP A 54 2.79 15.93 1.99
C ASP A 54 1.54 16.06 1.11
N LYS A 55 1.52 17.05 0.21
CA LYS A 55 0.35 17.32 -0.67
C LYS A 55 -0.13 16.05 -1.38
N ASN A 56 -1.39 16.00 -1.83
CA ASN A 56 -1.99 14.88 -2.58
C ASN A 56 -1.00 14.24 -3.57
N TRP A 57 -0.51 13.04 -3.26
CA TRP A 57 0.57 12.41 -4.02
C TRP A 57 0.05 11.63 -5.22
N PHE A 58 -1.09 10.95 -5.07
CA PHE A 58 -1.68 10.11 -6.13
C PHE A 58 -3.20 10.18 -6.11
N SER A 59 -3.82 9.95 -7.27
CA SER A 59 -5.26 9.72 -7.44
C SER A 59 -5.50 8.34 -8.07
N GLY A 60 -6.72 7.83 -7.96
CA GLY A 60 -7.08 6.50 -8.48
C GLY A 60 -6.41 5.34 -7.72
N VAL A 61 -6.09 5.55 -6.44
CA VAL A 61 -5.46 4.55 -5.58
C VAL A 61 -6.53 3.76 -4.82
N ASN A 62 -6.48 2.44 -4.94
CA ASN A 62 -7.38 1.52 -4.25
C ASN A 62 -6.76 0.97 -2.96
N ASP A 63 -5.44 0.72 -2.95
CA ASP A 63 -4.71 0.23 -1.77
C ASP A 63 -3.21 0.60 -1.82
N VAL A 64 -2.52 0.50 -0.67
CA VAL A 64 -1.12 0.86 -0.51
C VAL A 64 -0.39 -0.10 0.42
N ALA A 65 0.84 -0.46 0.05
CA ALA A 65 1.74 -1.26 0.88
C ALA A 65 3.16 -0.69 0.90
N PHE A 66 3.76 -0.63 2.09
CA PHE A 66 5.15 -0.27 2.29
C PHE A 66 6.02 -1.52 2.39
N SER A 67 7.26 -1.43 1.92
CA SER A 67 8.29 -2.42 2.23
C SER A 67 9.49 -1.76 2.90
N ALA A 68 10.09 -2.48 3.84
CA ALA A 68 11.39 -2.13 4.38
C ALA A 68 12.47 -2.77 3.51
N ASP A 69 13.56 -2.05 3.29
CA ASP A 69 14.81 -2.67 2.90
C ASP A 69 15.34 -3.47 4.13
N PRO A 70 15.39 -4.81 4.04
CA PRO A 70 15.81 -5.65 5.16
C PRO A 70 17.28 -5.44 5.54
N GLY A 71 18.12 -4.91 4.65
CA GLY A 71 19.54 -4.66 4.92
C GLY A 71 19.80 -3.33 5.61
N SER A 72 19.01 -2.29 5.31
CA SER A 72 19.24 -0.94 5.84
C SER A 72 18.25 -0.50 6.91
N GLY A 73 17.13 -1.21 7.08
CA GLY A 73 16.03 -0.80 7.97
C GLY A 73 15.37 0.51 7.51
N LYS A 74 15.55 0.90 6.25
CA LYS A 74 14.92 2.10 5.67
C LYS A 74 13.71 1.69 4.84
N VAL A 75 12.71 2.55 4.87
CA VAL A 75 11.58 2.47 3.93
C VAL A 75 11.86 3.50 2.85
N THR A 76 12.32 3.02 1.71
CA THR A 76 12.64 3.83 0.54
C THR A 76 11.55 3.78 -0.52
N GLU A 77 10.64 2.81 -0.43
CA GLU A 77 9.63 2.56 -1.45
C GLU A 77 8.28 2.15 -0.87
N MET A 78 7.24 2.39 -1.67
CA MET A 78 5.91 1.81 -1.50
C MET A 78 5.37 1.33 -2.85
N ALA A 79 4.36 0.47 -2.80
CA ALA A 79 3.58 0.06 -3.96
C ALA A 79 2.11 0.43 -3.76
N LEU A 80 1.48 0.86 -4.85
CA LEU A 80 0.08 1.25 -4.91
C LEU A 80 -0.66 0.28 -5.82
N ALA A 81 -1.83 -0.20 -5.38
CA ALA A 81 -2.83 -0.75 -6.29
C ALA A 81 -3.66 0.42 -6.84
N THR A 82 -3.70 0.54 -8.16
CA THR A 82 -4.52 1.52 -8.88
C THR A 82 -5.43 0.80 -9.86
N ASN A 83 -6.39 1.50 -10.46
CA ASN A 83 -7.23 0.90 -11.51
C ASN A 83 -6.43 0.37 -12.71
N GLU A 84 -5.21 0.88 -12.91
CA GLU A 84 -4.32 0.48 -14.00
C GLU A 84 -3.33 -0.62 -13.61
N GLY A 85 -3.21 -0.95 -12.32
CA GLY A 85 -2.36 -2.04 -11.82
C GLY A 85 -1.47 -1.62 -10.66
N ILE A 86 -0.16 -1.84 -10.77
CA ILE A 86 0.80 -1.56 -9.71
C ILE A 86 1.64 -0.34 -10.06
N THR A 87 1.62 0.68 -9.20
CA THR A 87 2.56 1.80 -9.26
C THR A 87 3.51 1.72 -8.08
N ARG A 88 4.80 1.53 -8.35
CA ARG A 88 5.85 1.66 -7.32
C ARG A 88 6.30 3.11 -7.21
N VAL A 89 6.56 3.56 -5.99
CA VAL A 89 6.95 4.94 -5.71
C VAL A 89 8.19 4.94 -4.84
N ASN A 90 9.21 5.67 -5.28
CA ASN A 90 10.37 5.96 -4.42
C ASN A 90 9.99 7.10 -3.47
N LEU A 91 10.02 6.85 -2.16
CA LEU A 91 9.63 7.83 -1.15
C LEU A 91 10.63 8.98 -0.98
N ILE A 92 11.87 8.81 -1.46
CA ILE A 92 12.93 9.81 -1.38
C ILE A 92 12.87 10.76 -2.58
N SER A 93 12.91 10.21 -3.81
CA SER A 93 12.85 11.02 -5.04
C SER A 93 11.42 11.43 -5.41
N ARG A 94 10.41 10.74 -4.86
CA ARG A 94 8.98 10.89 -5.20
C ARG A 94 8.62 10.50 -6.63
N GLU A 95 9.52 9.79 -7.30
CA GLU A 95 9.28 9.35 -8.65
C GLU A 95 8.48 8.05 -8.65
N SER A 96 7.48 8.00 -9.52
CA SER A 96 6.85 6.75 -9.90
C SER A 96 7.85 5.94 -10.73
N LEU A 97 8.09 4.70 -10.31
CA LEU A 97 8.77 3.71 -11.13
C LEU A 97 7.78 3.17 -12.18
N LYS A 98 8.30 2.41 -13.15
CA LYS A 98 7.49 1.87 -14.26
C LYS A 98 6.25 1.14 -13.72
N PRO A 99 5.03 1.59 -14.07
CA PRO A 99 3.82 0.92 -13.66
C PRO A 99 3.72 -0.44 -14.34
N VAL A 100 3.09 -1.37 -13.65
CA VAL A 100 2.74 -2.68 -14.19
C VAL A 100 1.25 -2.67 -14.47
N THR A 101 0.88 -2.98 -15.70
CA THR A 101 -0.54 -2.99 -16.08
C THR A 101 -1.22 -4.25 -15.55
N SER A 102 -2.28 -4.06 -14.76
CA SER A 102 -3.16 -5.14 -14.31
C SER A 102 -4.53 -4.54 -14.00
N ALA A 103 -5.52 -4.85 -14.82
CA ALA A 103 -6.83 -4.26 -14.69
C ALA A 103 -7.54 -4.72 -13.40
N GLY A 104 -8.22 -3.79 -12.74
CA GLY A 104 -9.08 -4.10 -11.61
C GLY A 104 -8.34 -4.43 -10.31
N ALA A 105 -7.15 -3.87 -10.09
CA ALA A 105 -6.45 -4.04 -8.82
C ALA A 105 -7.22 -3.40 -7.65
N ARG A 106 -7.55 -4.18 -6.62
CA ARG A 106 -8.30 -3.73 -5.45
C ARG A 106 -7.50 -3.71 -4.16
N SER A 107 -6.54 -4.62 -4.02
CA SER A 107 -5.68 -4.71 -2.84
C SER A 107 -4.25 -5.05 -3.19
N ILE A 108 -3.31 -4.67 -2.33
CA ILE A 108 -1.89 -4.96 -2.53
C ILE A 108 -1.17 -5.37 -1.25
N SER A 109 -0.27 -6.35 -1.39
CA SER A 109 0.83 -6.61 -0.47
C SER A 109 2.16 -6.43 -1.19
N TYR A 110 3.18 -5.92 -0.50
CA TYR A 110 4.47 -5.60 -1.11
C TYR A 110 5.64 -5.93 -0.19
N SER A 111 6.64 -6.62 -0.73
CA SER A 111 7.88 -6.99 -0.03
C SER A 111 9.14 -6.33 -0.61
N GLY A 112 9.00 -5.41 -1.56
CA GLY A 112 10.14 -4.85 -2.31
C GLY A 112 10.38 -5.64 -3.59
N ALA A 113 10.68 -6.92 -3.45
CA ALA A 113 10.93 -7.80 -4.58
C ALA A 113 9.66 -8.38 -5.21
N PHE A 114 8.60 -8.55 -4.41
CA PHE A 114 7.33 -9.10 -4.88
C PHE A 114 6.16 -8.22 -4.50
N ALA A 115 5.13 -8.21 -5.35
CA ALA A 115 3.81 -7.72 -5.01
C ALA A 115 2.76 -8.80 -5.23
N ILE A 116 1.75 -8.79 -4.36
CA ILE A 116 0.56 -9.60 -4.51
C ILE A 116 -0.59 -8.66 -4.73
N LEU A 117 -1.29 -8.84 -5.83
CA LEU A 117 -2.42 -8.02 -6.25
C LEU A 117 -3.69 -8.83 -6.09
N GLY A 118 -4.62 -8.35 -5.27
CA GLY A 118 -5.98 -8.86 -5.25
C GLY A 118 -6.82 -8.11 -6.28
N LEU A 119 -7.56 -8.84 -7.10
CA LEU A 119 -8.33 -8.28 -8.22
C LEU A 119 -9.83 -8.23 -7.93
N GLU A 120 -10.52 -7.37 -8.67
CA GLU A 120 -11.98 -7.19 -8.63
C GLU A 120 -12.77 -8.45 -9.02
N ASN A 121 -12.19 -9.32 -9.84
CA ASN A 121 -12.82 -10.56 -10.27
C ASN A 121 -12.59 -11.76 -9.32
N GLY A 122 -12.04 -11.53 -8.12
CA GLY A 122 -11.72 -12.59 -7.15
C GLY A 122 -10.45 -13.38 -7.45
N SER A 123 -9.73 -13.02 -8.51
CA SER A 123 -8.41 -13.58 -8.80
C SER A 123 -7.32 -12.83 -8.04
N PHE A 124 -6.13 -13.43 -7.96
CA PHE A 124 -4.94 -12.71 -7.52
C PHE A 124 -3.77 -12.94 -8.47
N GLN A 125 -2.84 -11.99 -8.45
CA GLN A 125 -1.59 -12.05 -9.21
C GLN A 125 -0.40 -11.84 -8.28
N ILE A 126 0.69 -12.56 -8.55
CA ILE A 126 1.98 -12.37 -7.90
C ILE A 126 2.96 -11.85 -8.94
N TRP A 127 3.54 -10.70 -8.67
CA TRP A 127 4.49 -10.01 -9.53
C TRP A 127 5.87 -9.98 -8.88
N ARG A 128 6.91 -10.18 -9.68
CA ARG A 128 8.28 -9.85 -9.29
C ARG A 128 8.62 -8.46 -9.80
N LEU A 129 9.19 -7.62 -8.93
CA LEU A 129 9.42 -6.18 -9.13
C LEU A 129 10.86 -5.73 -8.83
N ASP A 130 11.73 -6.58 -8.30
CA ASP A 130 13.15 -6.26 -8.04
C ASP A 130 13.99 -6.06 -9.33
N SER A 131 13.46 -6.49 -10.48
CA SER A 131 14.04 -6.35 -11.82
C SER A 131 13.03 -5.74 -12.80
N GLU A 132 13.18 -6.04 -14.10
CA GLU A 132 12.07 -5.85 -15.04
C GLU A 132 10.81 -6.53 -14.50
N PRO A 133 9.69 -5.79 -14.36
CA PRO A 133 8.49 -6.35 -13.80
C PRO A 133 7.96 -7.53 -14.60
N ARG A 134 7.64 -8.62 -13.92
CA ARG A 134 7.08 -9.82 -14.57
C ARG A 134 6.06 -10.51 -13.69
N LEU A 135 5.00 -11.02 -14.32
CA LEU A 135 4.02 -11.85 -13.69
C LEU A 135 4.66 -13.21 -13.38
N VAL A 136 4.63 -13.60 -12.11
CA VAL A 136 5.17 -14.88 -11.63
C VAL A 136 4.07 -15.91 -11.53
N GLN A 137 2.88 -15.48 -11.09
CA GLN A 137 1.73 -16.34 -10.94
C GLN A 137 0.46 -15.53 -11.11
N GLU A 138 -0.52 -16.15 -11.74
CA GLU A 138 -1.90 -15.69 -11.76
C GLU A 138 -2.78 -16.86 -11.31
N THR A 139 -3.75 -16.59 -10.46
CA THR A 139 -4.66 -17.61 -9.96
C THR A 139 -6.08 -17.07 -10.01
N ALA A 140 -6.90 -17.75 -10.80
CA ALA A 140 -8.24 -17.30 -11.16
C ALA A 140 -9.36 -17.84 -10.25
N THR A 141 -9.02 -18.59 -9.19
CA THR A 141 -10.01 -19.40 -8.47
C THR A 141 -9.68 -19.49 -6.98
N GLY A 142 -10.70 -19.33 -6.15
CA GLY A 142 -10.61 -19.40 -4.69
C GLY A 142 -11.61 -18.47 -4.00
N HIS A 143 -11.83 -17.29 -4.58
CA HIS A 143 -12.77 -16.27 -4.12
C HIS A 143 -13.84 -16.01 -5.17
N ALA A 144 -15.09 -15.78 -4.75
CA ALA A 144 -16.23 -15.57 -5.65
C ALA A 144 -16.43 -14.09 -6.05
N SER A 145 -15.69 -13.19 -5.41
CA SER A 145 -15.87 -11.74 -5.48
C SER A 145 -14.54 -11.02 -5.28
N ALA A 146 -14.55 -9.69 -5.40
CA ALA A 146 -13.37 -8.84 -5.33
C ALA A 146 -12.51 -9.10 -4.08
N ILE A 147 -11.20 -9.26 -4.27
CA ILE A 147 -10.25 -9.39 -3.15
C ILE A 147 -9.98 -8.01 -2.54
N THR A 148 -10.58 -7.75 -1.38
CA THR A 148 -10.52 -6.46 -0.67
C THR A 148 -9.25 -6.26 0.12
N THR A 149 -8.56 -7.35 0.47
CA THR A 149 -7.27 -7.29 1.17
C THR A 149 -6.37 -8.45 0.73
N SER A 150 -5.08 -8.15 0.64
CA SER A 150 -4.04 -9.14 0.39
C SER A 150 -2.87 -8.86 1.33
N ARG A 151 -2.39 -9.90 2.02
CA ARG A 151 -1.27 -9.80 2.97
C ARG A 151 -0.35 -11.00 2.84
N ALA A 152 0.94 -10.75 2.73
CA ALA A 152 1.96 -11.78 2.85
C ALA A 152 2.67 -11.67 4.21
N ASN A 153 2.99 -12.81 4.82
CA ASN A 153 3.88 -12.84 5.98
C ASN A 153 5.34 -13.15 5.57
N ARG A 154 6.25 -13.17 6.55
CA ARG A 154 7.68 -13.42 6.30
C ARG A 154 8.00 -14.83 5.83
N SER A 155 7.16 -15.83 6.13
CA SER A 155 7.32 -17.19 5.61
C SER A 155 6.81 -17.33 4.17
N GLY A 156 6.21 -16.29 3.60
CA GLY A 156 5.68 -16.28 2.24
C GLY A 156 4.25 -16.81 2.13
N GLU A 157 3.58 -17.03 3.26
CA GLU A 157 2.15 -17.35 3.25
C GLU A 157 1.34 -16.12 2.87
N VAL A 158 0.33 -16.34 2.04
CA VAL A 158 -0.53 -15.30 1.48
C VAL A 158 -1.94 -15.45 2.04
N TYR A 159 -2.45 -14.37 2.59
CA TYR A 159 -3.80 -14.26 3.13
C TYR A 159 -4.59 -13.30 2.25
N LEU A 160 -5.71 -13.78 1.73
CA LEU A 160 -6.61 -13.05 0.84
C LEU A 160 -8.00 -13.03 1.49
N ILE A 161 -8.67 -11.88 1.47
CA ILE A 161 -10.06 -11.75 1.92
C ILE A 161 -10.86 -11.07 0.81
N ASP A 162 -12.04 -11.59 0.53
CA ASP A 162 -12.96 -11.11 -0.49
C ASP A 162 -14.16 -10.33 0.09
N GLU A 163 -14.99 -9.76 -0.79
CA GLU A 163 -16.29 -9.22 -0.42
C GLU A 163 -17.27 -10.38 -0.24
N GLY A 164 -17.53 -10.77 1.02
CA GLY A 164 -18.48 -11.86 1.33
C GLY A 164 -19.89 -11.64 0.80
#